data_AF-A0A3Q9NJI1-F1
#
_entry.id   AF-A0A3Q9NJI1-F1
#
_cell.length_a   1.000
_cell.length_b   1.000
_cell.length_c   1.000
_cell.angle_alpha   90.00
_cell.angle_beta   90.00
_cell.angle_gamma   90.00
#
_symmetry.space_group_name_H-M   'P 1'
#
loop_
_entity.id
_entity.type
_entity.pdbx_description
1 polymer ?
#
loop_
_entity_poly.entity_id
_entity_poly.type
_entity_poly.pdbx_seq_one_letter_code
_entity_poly.pdbx_strand_id
1 'polypeptide(L)'
;MPIMTQPWKHPRSGIYYFRREVPHDIRHIIGRREWKRSLKTRDLALARPRFAAELAHCEEMFTAARAQLAGHTKVLASDAPKLADRWAKHVMEAWENDERLLDDFIAHTSTASTSSSLALSGGETAPVSDFIDGDDFSARARAVIGFIKETLEHERLPLPDGTDLAYSALINSFFARWSDLCRIAHRRSTGDWRADLPLPNAQKPLTSEKEQAKAKAAGPKLSSVLDAWAEDKRLTDGENRSTAKTIAEFATVITRFIELHGDLPVSAITRGMIQEFRNSLGKMPTRGKGMKGLTAPELIAKAEAENLPTASLGTVKKQLRALSTVLNFAYRRLGAIHEDPVSASGIIRQLTKAAQRAPLRQDEEKAYTWSELMQIFTSPVFKGKWSPTRADYGEAFFWLPLLYIYTGARREEMAQLLVADVLQEEETGIWYLYVRNEEDQRLKTGSSRRKVPLHNDLIQLGFIDYASSLPQQGRLFPKLTVHPNQGYGHNFGKLWSKYLKEVVRLNSKASPNHGFRHAFKTLCRQAAIDEYVHDWITGHAAANVGATYGTNPLSRMKHELDKFPSIAKSAGLIP
;
A
#
# COMPACT_ATOMS: atom_id res chain seq x y z
N MET A 1 -28.07 -54.00 1.43
CA MET A 1 -27.08 -54.44 2.45
C MET A 1 -25.90 -53.50 2.41
N PRO A 2 -25.58 -52.75 3.48
CA PRO A 2 -24.40 -51.88 3.48
C PRO A 2 -23.17 -52.79 3.44
N ILE A 3 -22.40 -52.70 2.36
CA ILE A 3 -21.14 -53.45 2.20
C ILE A 3 -20.23 -53.02 3.35
N MET A 4 -19.94 -53.93 4.29
CA MET A 4 -18.88 -53.70 5.26
C MET A 4 -17.60 -53.40 4.48
N THR A 5 -17.17 -52.14 4.52
CA THR A 5 -15.96 -51.69 3.83
C THR A 5 -14.78 -52.36 4.50
N GLN A 6 -14.21 -53.39 3.86
CA GLN A 6 -13.05 -54.14 4.36
C GLN A 6 -11.78 -53.78 3.58
N PRO A 7 -10.58 -54.00 4.16
CA PRO A 7 -9.32 -53.84 3.43
C PRO A 7 -9.30 -54.67 2.14
N TRP A 8 -9.11 -54.01 0.99
CA TRP A 8 -9.09 -54.68 -0.32
C TRP A 8 -7.68 -55.21 -0.62
N LYS A 9 -7.53 -56.52 -0.83
CA LYS A 9 -6.24 -57.14 -1.15
C LYS A 9 -5.92 -56.97 -2.64
N HIS A 10 -4.77 -56.36 -2.94
CA HIS A 10 -4.37 -56.16 -4.33
C HIS A 10 -3.92 -57.48 -4.98
N PRO A 11 -4.51 -57.90 -6.13
CA PRO A 11 -4.33 -59.23 -6.69
C PRO A 11 -2.89 -59.54 -7.12
N ARG A 12 -2.12 -58.54 -7.57
CA ARG A 12 -0.71 -58.74 -7.98
C ARG A 12 0.34 -58.56 -6.88
N SER A 13 0.09 -57.72 -5.88
CA SER A 13 1.12 -57.32 -4.89
C SER A 13 0.88 -57.90 -3.50
N GLY A 14 -0.32 -58.45 -3.26
CA GLY A 14 -0.76 -58.96 -1.96
C GLY A 14 -0.96 -57.90 -0.89
N ILE A 15 -0.69 -56.62 -1.19
CA ILE A 15 -0.80 -55.50 -0.25
C ILE A 15 -2.26 -55.09 -0.12
N TYR A 16 -2.72 -54.82 1.10
CA TYR A 16 -4.05 -54.30 1.36
C TYR A 16 -4.15 -52.79 1.06
N TYR A 17 -5.29 -52.37 0.52
CA TYR A 17 -5.61 -50.97 0.23
C TYR A 17 -6.95 -50.59 0.88
N PHE A 18 -7.03 -49.32 1.26
CA PHE A 18 -8.29 -48.63 1.47
C PHE A 18 -8.85 -48.19 0.11
N ARG A 19 -10.13 -48.48 -0.13
CA ARG A 19 -10.87 -48.07 -1.33
C ARG A 19 -12.25 -47.61 -0.92
N ARG A 20 -12.61 -46.38 -1.31
CA ARG A 20 -13.93 -45.81 -1.06
C ARG A 20 -14.33 -44.88 -2.21
N GLU A 21 -15.57 -45.00 -2.67
CA GLU A 21 -16.10 -44.09 -3.68
C GLU A 21 -16.28 -42.69 -3.10
N VAL A 22 -15.92 -41.66 -3.87
CA VAL A 22 -16.15 -40.27 -3.47
C VAL A 22 -17.60 -39.89 -3.84
N PRO A 23 -18.44 -39.47 -2.87
CA PRO A 23 -19.81 -39.05 -3.12
C PRO A 23 -19.93 -37.96 -4.20
N HIS A 24 -20.94 -38.07 -5.07
CA HIS A 24 -21.08 -37.26 -6.28
C HIS A 24 -21.06 -35.75 -6.01
N ASP A 25 -21.72 -35.34 -4.92
CA ASP A 25 -21.86 -33.96 -4.46
C ASP A 25 -20.52 -33.27 -4.17
N ILE A 26 -19.48 -34.01 -3.79
CA ILE A 26 -18.16 -33.46 -3.42
C ILE A 26 -17.03 -33.84 -4.37
N ARG A 27 -17.32 -34.55 -5.47
CA ARG A 27 -16.29 -34.95 -6.46
C ARG A 27 -15.54 -33.77 -7.05
N HIS A 28 -16.21 -32.66 -7.28
CA HIS A 28 -15.64 -31.45 -7.87
C HIS A 28 -14.69 -30.72 -6.88
N ILE A 29 -14.89 -30.87 -5.57
CA ILE A 29 -14.01 -30.33 -4.53
C ILE A 29 -12.83 -31.28 -4.27
N ILE A 30 -13.10 -32.59 -4.15
CA ILE A 30 -12.08 -33.61 -3.86
C ILE A 30 -11.20 -33.92 -5.10
N GLY A 31 -11.67 -33.64 -6.31
CA GLY A 31 -10.91 -33.76 -7.56
C GLY A 31 -10.70 -35.19 -8.07
N ARG A 32 -11.37 -36.19 -7.48
CA ARG A 32 -11.26 -37.62 -7.86
C ARG A 32 -12.55 -38.39 -7.62
N ARG A 33 -12.73 -39.48 -8.36
CA ARG A 33 -13.93 -40.36 -8.29
C ARG A 33 -13.82 -41.45 -7.22
N GLU A 34 -12.61 -41.92 -6.93
CA GLU A 34 -12.35 -42.98 -5.93
C GLU A 34 -11.16 -42.58 -5.03
N TRP A 35 -11.32 -42.75 -3.73
CA TRP A 35 -10.26 -42.60 -2.74
C TRP A 35 -9.56 -43.95 -2.53
N LYS A 36 -8.36 -44.09 -3.10
CA LYS A 36 -7.57 -45.32 -3.04
C LYS A 36 -6.21 -45.06 -2.39
N ARG A 37 -5.90 -45.76 -1.30
CA ARG A 37 -4.62 -45.63 -0.59
C ARG A 37 -4.07 -46.97 -0.13
N SER A 38 -2.77 -47.19 -0.28
CA SER A 38 -2.09 -48.40 0.19
C SER A 38 -2.00 -48.40 1.73
N LEU A 39 -2.39 -49.51 2.36
CA LEU A 39 -2.21 -49.74 3.80
C LEU A 39 -0.81 -50.26 4.13
N LYS A 40 0.07 -50.40 3.12
CA LYS A 40 1.49 -50.77 3.26
C LYS A 40 1.73 -52.05 4.08
N THR A 41 0.84 -53.03 3.97
CA THR A 41 0.99 -54.35 4.62
C THR A 41 0.30 -55.43 3.81
N ARG A 42 0.85 -56.65 3.87
CA ARG A 42 0.24 -57.88 3.31
C ARG A 42 -0.51 -58.69 4.37
N ASP A 43 -0.36 -58.32 5.64
CA ASP A 43 -1.02 -58.96 6.78
C ASP A 43 -2.37 -58.27 7.07
N LEU A 44 -3.41 -59.08 7.19
CA LEU A 44 -4.78 -58.62 7.44
C LEU A 44 -4.95 -58.05 8.86
N ALA A 45 -4.24 -58.60 9.86
CA ALA A 45 -4.33 -58.16 11.25
C ALA A 45 -3.81 -56.72 11.40
N LEU A 46 -2.70 -56.39 10.73
CA LEU A 46 -2.15 -55.03 10.67
C LEU A 46 -2.90 -54.11 9.70
N ALA A 47 -3.59 -54.66 8.69
CA ALA A 47 -4.37 -53.88 7.73
C ALA A 47 -5.65 -53.31 8.35
N ARG A 48 -6.34 -54.05 9.22
CA ARG A 48 -7.59 -53.62 9.88
C ARG A 48 -7.47 -52.29 10.65
N PRO A 49 -6.52 -52.09 11.58
CA PRO A 49 -6.39 -50.82 12.29
C PRO A 49 -5.98 -49.67 11.37
N ARG A 50 -5.09 -49.93 10.38
CA ARG A 50 -4.71 -48.92 9.37
C ARG A 50 -5.88 -48.52 8.47
N PHE A 51 -6.77 -49.46 8.17
CA PHE A 51 -7.98 -49.21 7.41
C PHE A 51 -8.95 -48.33 8.20
N ALA A 52 -9.15 -48.59 9.50
CA ALA A 52 -10.00 -47.76 10.35
C ALA A 52 -9.47 -46.31 10.44
N ALA A 53 -8.15 -46.12 10.59
CA ALA A 53 -7.53 -44.80 10.58
C ALA A 53 -7.72 -44.06 9.24
N GLU A 54 -7.54 -44.76 8.11
CA GLU A 54 -7.74 -44.16 6.78
C GLU A 54 -9.22 -43.89 6.48
N LEU A 55 -10.13 -44.72 7.01
CA LEU A 55 -11.58 -44.48 6.90
C LEU A 55 -11.99 -43.22 7.64
N ALA A 56 -11.53 -43.04 8.89
CA ALA A 56 -11.79 -41.83 9.66
C ALA A 56 -11.26 -40.57 8.94
N HIS A 57 -10.02 -40.64 8.43
CA HIS A 57 -9.45 -39.55 7.64
C HIS A 57 -10.25 -39.25 6.36
N CYS A 58 -10.72 -40.29 5.67
CA CYS A 58 -11.55 -40.14 4.46
C CYS A 58 -12.91 -39.50 4.77
N GLU A 59 -13.57 -39.91 5.87
CA GLU A 59 -14.83 -39.29 6.32
C GLU A 59 -14.66 -37.83 6.72
N GLU A 60 -13.57 -37.49 7.41
CA GLU A 60 -13.23 -36.10 7.74
C GLU A 60 -13.10 -35.26 6.47
N MET A 61 -12.37 -35.76 5.47
CA MET A 61 -12.17 -35.06 4.20
C MET A 61 -13.47 -34.90 3.41
N PHE A 62 -14.37 -35.88 3.45
CA PHE A 62 -15.68 -35.75 2.82
C PHE A 62 -16.57 -34.73 3.54
N THR A 63 -16.52 -34.73 4.87
CA THR A 63 -17.26 -33.78 5.71
C THR A 63 -16.77 -32.35 5.50
N ALA A 64 -15.44 -32.16 5.43
CA ALA A 64 -14.82 -30.88 5.11
C ALA A 64 -15.23 -30.38 3.72
N ALA A 65 -15.19 -31.25 2.70
CA ALA A 65 -15.61 -30.88 1.35
C ALA A 65 -17.10 -30.50 1.27
N ARG A 66 -17.98 -31.18 2.02
CA ARG A 66 -19.40 -30.80 2.09
C ARG A 66 -19.61 -29.46 2.82
N ALA A 67 -18.88 -29.22 3.90
CA ALA A 67 -18.94 -27.95 4.63
C ALA A 67 -18.45 -26.78 3.76
N GLN A 68 -17.39 -26.99 2.97
CA GLN A 68 -16.90 -26.03 1.98
C GLN A 68 -17.97 -25.71 0.92
N LEU A 69 -18.73 -26.71 0.45
CA LEU A 69 -19.83 -26.51 -0.49
C LEU A 69 -20.99 -25.69 0.09
N ALA A 70 -21.24 -25.83 1.40
CA ALA A 70 -22.32 -25.15 2.11
C ALA A 70 -21.94 -23.74 2.62
N GLY A 71 -20.68 -23.32 2.51
CA GLY A 71 -20.22 -22.01 2.97
C GLY A 71 -20.19 -21.82 4.49
N HIS A 72 -20.22 -22.92 5.26
CA HIS A 72 -20.20 -22.89 6.72
C HIS A 72 -18.90 -23.47 7.28
N THR A 73 -18.29 -22.79 8.25
CA THR A 73 -17.15 -23.33 9.01
C THR A 73 -17.63 -24.46 9.92
N LYS A 74 -17.11 -25.67 9.74
CA LYS A 74 -17.46 -26.86 10.54
C LYS A 74 -16.24 -27.38 11.31
N VAL A 75 -16.43 -27.81 12.55
CA VAL A 75 -15.39 -28.47 13.33
C VAL A 75 -15.18 -29.89 12.81
N LEU A 76 -13.93 -30.28 12.54
CA LEU A 76 -13.57 -31.64 12.19
C LEU A 76 -13.05 -32.41 13.40
N ALA A 77 -13.13 -33.74 13.37
CA ALA A 77 -12.61 -34.58 14.45
C ALA A 77 -11.10 -34.34 14.71
N SER A 78 -10.31 -34.04 13.67
CA SER A 78 -8.90 -33.68 13.80
C SER A 78 -8.62 -32.31 14.44
N ASP A 79 -9.64 -31.45 14.62
CA ASP A 79 -9.52 -30.19 15.35
C ASP A 79 -9.74 -30.36 16.87
N ALA A 80 -10.40 -31.43 17.29
CA ALA A 80 -10.73 -31.66 18.70
C ALA A 80 -9.51 -31.68 19.64
N PRO A 81 -8.38 -32.35 19.33
CA PRO A 81 -7.19 -32.30 20.19
C PRO A 81 -6.54 -30.91 20.26
N LYS A 82 -6.65 -30.12 19.19
CA LYS A 82 -6.09 -28.75 19.15
C LYS A 82 -6.92 -27.82 20.03
N LEU A 83 -8.24 -27.91 19.92
CA LEU A 83 -9.19 -27.14 20.73
C LEU A 83 -9.07 -27.51 22.21
N ALA A 84 -8.97 -28.81 22.53
CA ALA A 84 -8.78 -29.26 23.91
C ALA A 84 -7.44 -28.77 24.49
N ASP A 85 -6.35 -28.81 23.73
CA ASP A 85 -5.05 -28.31 24.18
C ASP A 85 -5.04 -26.78 24.35
N ARG A 86 -5.70 -26.02 23.45
CA ARG A 86 -5.87 -24.56 23.58
C ARG A 86 -6.66 -24.19 24.82
N TRP A 87 -7.78 -24.89 25.05
CA TRP A 87 -8.59 -24.72 26.26
C TRP A 87 -7.78 -25.00 27.53
N ALA A 88 -7.10 -26.15 27.59
CA ALA A 88 -6.30 -26.51 28.76
C ALA A 88 -5.17 -25.51 29.02
N LYS A 89 -4.53 -25.00 27.95
CA LYS A 89 -3.53 -23.94 28.05
C LYS A 89 -4.12 -22.68 28.68
N HIS A 90 -5.29 -22.25 28.21
CA HIS A 90 -5.97 -21.05 28.72
C HIS A 90 -6.34 -21.20 30.20
N VAL A 91 -6.84 -22.37 30.61
CA VAL A 91 -7.15 -22.66 32.03
C VAL A 91 -5.89 -22.59 32.90
N MET A 92 -4.78 -23.19 32.45
CA MET A 92 -3.52 -23.15 33.19
C MET A 92 -2.94 -21.73 33.30
N GLU A 93 -2.96 -20.96 32.20
CA GLU A 93 -2.56 -19.54 32.20
C GLU A 93 -3.48 -18.71 33.13
N ALA A 94 -4.78 -19.03 33.20
CA ALA A 94 -5.70 -18.36 34.10
C ALA A 94 -5.36 -18.63 35.58
N TRP A 95 -5.04 -19.88 35.94
CA TRP A 95 -4.59 -20.24 37.29
C TRP A 95 -3.29 -19.57 37.71
N GLU A 96 -2.37 -19.30 36.76
CA GLU A 96 -1.14 -18.55 37.04
C GLU A 96 -1.40 -17.07 37.31
N ASN A 97 -2.48 -16.51 36.75
CA ASN A 97 -2.83 -15.10 36.90
C ASN A 97 -3.76 -14.83 38.10
N ASP A 98 -4.64 -15.76 38.46
CA ASP A 98 -5.54 -15.64 39.62
C ASP A 98 -5.77 -17.02 40.27
N GLU A 99 -5.18 -17.23 41.45
CA GLU A 99 -5.27 -18.49 42.20
C GLU A 99 -6.71 -18.85 42.60
N ARG A 100 -7.61 -17.87 42.72
CA ARG A 100 -9.03 -18.12 43.03
C ARG A 100 -9.73 -18.94 41.95
N LEU A 101 -9.25 -18.84 40.69
CA LEU A 101 -9.81 -19.61 39.57
C LEU A 101 -9.45 -21.10 39.64
N LEU A 102 -8.39 -21.45 40.37
CA LEU A 102 -8.07 -22.84 40.69
C LEU A 102 -9.07 -23.40 41.71
N ASP A 103 -9.35 -22.65 42.77
CA ASP A 103 -10.33 -23.01 43.80
C ASP A 103 -11.74 -23.15 43.22
N ASP A 104 -12.13 -22.20 42.35
CA ASP A 104 -13.42 -22.24 41.64
C ASP A 104 -13.50 -23.49 40.73
N PHE A 105 -12.44 -23.84 40.02
CA PHE A 105 -12.41 -25.04 39.18
C PHE A 105 -12.58 -26.32 40.01
N ILE A 106 -11.93 -26.41 41.18
CA ILE A 106 -12.08 -27.54 42.10
C ILE A 106 -13.54 -27.61 42.61
N ALA A 107 -14.11 -26.49 43.05
CA ALA A 107 -15.49 -26.44 43.54
C ALA A 107 -16.54 -26.80 42.46
N HIS A 108 -16.34 -26.33 41.22
CA HIS A 108 -17.23 -26.63 40.10
C HIS A 108 -17.15 -28.09 39.65
N THR A 109 -15.97 -28.72 39.74
CA THR A 109 -15.84 -30.14 39.41
C THR A 109 -16.45 -31.04 40.48
N SER A 110 -16.31 -30.69 41.77
CA SER A 110 -16.91 -31.46 42.87
C SER A 110 -18.44 -31.41 42.93
N THR A 111 -19.07 -30.37 42.38
CA THR A 111 -20.55 -30.23 42.35
C THR A 111 -21.21 -30.89 41.14
N ALA A 112 -20.44 -31.17 40.08
CA ALA A 112 -20.94 -31.81 38.85
C ALA A 112 -21.14 -33.34 38.97
N SER A 113 -20.60 -33.98 40.02
CA SER A 113 -20.80 -35.40 40.29
C SER A 113 -22.03 -35.62 41.18
N THR A 114 -23.23 -35.72 40.60
CA THR A 114 -24.48 -36.02 41.34
C THR A 114 -24.55 -37.45 41.94
N SER A 115 -23.43 -38.14 42.12
CA SER A 115 -23.35 -39.44 42.78
C SER A 115 -22.06 -39.63 43.58
N SER A 116 -21.69 -38.68 44.45
CA SER A 116 -20.89 -39.01 45.65
C SER A 116 -20.91 -37.86 46.67
N SER A 117 -21.98 -37.79 47.46
CA SER A 117 -21.93 -37.15 48.78
C SER A 117 -21.40 -38.11 49.87
N LEU A 118 -20.61 -39.13 49.50
CA LEU A 118 -20.22 -40.23 50.39
C LEU A 118 -18.70 -40.50 50.45
N ALA A 119 -17.86 -39.51 50.15
CA ALA A 119 -16.42 -39.60 50.37
C ALA A 119 -15.89 -38.44 51.23
N LEU A 120 -16.46 -38.28 52.43
CA LEU A 120 -15.84 -37.55 53.54
C LEU A 120 -15.78 -38.42 54.80
N SER A 121 -15.43 -39.70 54.64
CA SER A 121 -14.95 -40.52 55.75
C SER A 121 -13.66 -41.23 55.36
N GLY A 122 -12.53 -40.58 55.64
CA GLY A 122 -11.22 -41.21 55.55
C GLY A 122 -10.18 -40.47 54.72
N GLY A 123 -9.87 -39.22 55.08
CA GLY A 123 -8.52 -38.60 54.98
C GLY A 123 -7.80 -38.48 53.62
N GLU A 124 -8.24 -39.12 52.54
CA GLU A 124 -7.60 -39.09 51.23
C GLU A 124 -8.52 -38.42 50.22
N THR A 125 -8.21 -37.17 49.88
CA THR A 125 -8.86 -36.43 48.79
C THR A 125 -8.31 -36.95 47.46
N ALA A 126 -9.15 -37.57 46.62
CA ALA A 126 -8.79 -37.97 45.25
C ALA A 126 -9.37 -36.98 44.23
N PRO A 127 -8.77 -36.83 43.04
CA PRO A 127 -9.30 -35.93 42.01
C PRO A 127 -10.68 -36.39 41.51
N VAL A 128 -11.58 -35.45 41.26
CA VAL A 128 -12.97 -35.72 40.81
C VAL A 128 -13.04 -36.64 39.59
N SER A 129 -12.04 -36.56 38.70
CA SER A 129 -11.94 -37.42 37.52
C SER A 129 -11.92 -38.91 37.82
N ASP A 130 -11.47 -39.32 39.00
CA ASP A 130 -11.34 -40.74 39.39
C ASP A 130 -12.70 -41.34 39.81
N PHE A 131 -13.71 -40.50 40.01
CA PHE A 131 -15.08 -40.90 40.35
C PHE A 131 -16.03 -40.90 39.13
N ILE A 132 -15.54 -40.53 37.94
CA ILE A 132 -16.31 -40.59 36.70
C ILE A 132 -15.95 -41.88 35.97
N ASP A 133 -16.97 -42.65 35.59
CA ASP A 133 -16.80 -43.79 34.70
C ASP A 133 -16.29 -43.32 33.33
N GLY A 134 -14.99 -43.52 33.08
CA GLY A 134 -14.31 -43.14 31.84
C GLY A 134 -14.79 -43.92 30.61
N ASP A 135 -15.47 -45.06 30.81
CA ASP A 135 -16.03 -45.86 29.72
C ASP A 135 -17.43 -45.39 29.32
N ASP A 136 -18.17 -44.73 30.23
CA ASP A 136 -19.47 -44.11 29.92
C ASP A 136 -19.31 -42.81 29.12
N PHE A 137 -19.71 -42.84 27.85
CA PHE A 137 -19.73 -41.67 26.98
C PHE A 137 -20.64 -40.54 27.52
N SER A 138 -21.77 -40.88 28.13
CA SER A 138 -22.72 -39.89 28.66
C SER A 138 -22.17 -39.16 29.88
N ALA A 139 -21.47 -39.89 30.76
CA ALA A 139 -20.77 -39.29 31.90
C ALA A 139 -19.65 -38.36 31.45
N ARG A 140 -18.81 -38.79 30.51
CA ARG A 140 -17.77 -37.94 29.91
C ARG A 140 -18.36 -36.69 29.27
N ALA A 141 -19.43 -36.85 28.48
CA ALA A 141 -20.08 -35.72 27.83
C ALA A 141 -20.61 -34.70 28.84
N ARG A 142 -21.29 -35.13 29.91
CA ARG A 142 -21.77 -34.22 30.98
C ARG A 142 -20.64 -33.43 31.62
N ALA A 143 -19.48 -34.06 31.85
CA ALA A 143 -18.35 -33.42 32.50
C ALA A 143 -17.74 -32.27 31.67
N VAL A 144 -17.71 -32.40 30.33
CA VAL A 144 -16.95 -31.46 29.48
C VAL A 144 -17.77 -30.63 28.49
N ILE A 145 -19.07 -30.90 28.32
CA ILE A 145 -19.87 -30.21 27.30
C ILE A 145 -19.96 -28.69 27.52
N GLY A 146 -19.93 -28.23 28.77
CA GLY A 146 -19.88 -26.79 29.09
C GLY A 146 -18.62 -26.12 28.53
N PHE A 147 -17.45 -26.68 28.84
CA PHE A 147 -16.16 -26.18 28.37
C PHE A 147 -16.02 -26.25 26.84
N ILE A 148 -16.56 -27.30 26.21
CA ILE A 148 -16.60 -27.41 24.74
C ILE A 148 -17.40 -26.26 24.14
N LYS A 149 -18.62 -26.00 24.64
CA LYS A 149 -19.47 -24.92 24.12
C LYS A 149 -18.80 -23.55 24.25
N GLU A 150 -18.22 -23.26 25.41
CA GLU A 150 -17.50 -22.01 25.66
C GLU A 150 -16.29 -21.85 24.71
N THR A 151 -15.48 -22.91 24.55
CA THR A 151 -14.31 -22.88 23.66
C THR A 151 -14.72 -22.67 22.21
N LEU A 152 -15.77 -23.36 21.76
CA LEU A 152 -16.29 -23.22 20.39
C LEU A 152 -16.89 -21.83 20.15
N GLU A 153 -17.56 -21.24 21.13
CA GLU A 153 -18.06 -19.86 21.04
C GLU A 153 -16.93 -18.85 20.91
N HIS A 154 -15.88 -18.97 21.73
CA HIS A 154 -14.69 -18.12 21.65
C HIS A 154 -14.00 -18.22 20.28
N GLU A 155 -13.88 -19.43 19.73
CA GLU A 155 -13.29 -19.69 18.41
C GLU A 155 -14.28 -19.46 17.24
N ARG A 156 -15.54 -19.05 17.53
CA ARG A 156 -16.62 -18.81 16.56
C ARG A 156 -16.93 -20.02 15.66
N LEU A 157 -16.94 -21.20 16.27
CA LEU A 157 -17.22 -22.48 15.63
C LEU A 157 -18.56 -23.06 16.11
N PRO A 158 -19.36 -23.69 15.24
CA PRO A 158 -20.61 -24.31 15.66
C PRO A 158 -20.35 -25.62 16.41
N LEU A 159 -21.21 -25.94 17.37
CA LEU A 159 -21.24 -27.25 18.01
C LEU A 159 -21.66 -28.32 16.98
N PRO A 160 -20.86 -29.39 16.77
CA PRO A 160 -21.26 -30.48 15.88
C PRO A 160 -22.48 -31.24 16.40
N ASP A 161 -23.27 -31.79 15.49
CA ASP A 161 -24.40 -32.66 15.85
C ASP A 161 -23.93 -33.90 16.63
N GLY A 162 -24.76 -34.41 17.53
CA GLY A 162 -24.41 -35.54 18.40
C GLY A 162 -24.07 -36.85 17.67
N THR A 163 -24.48 -36.99 16.40
CA THR A 163 -24.15 -38.12 15.53
C THR A 163 -22.85 -37.93 14.74
N ASP A 164 -22.22 -36.75 14.83
CA ASP A 164 -20.99 -36.43 14.12
C ASP A 164 -19.76 -37.03 14.82
N LEU A 165 -18.80 -37.52 14.03
CA LEU A 165 -17.51 -37.97 14.52
C LEU A 165 -16.76 -36.84 15.24
N ALA A 166 -16.93 -35.59 14.81
CA ALA A 166 -16.34 -34.43 15.47
C ALA A 166 -16.87 -34.24 16.90
N TYR A 167 -18.15 -34.52 17.15
CA TYR A 167 -18.75 -34.41 18.48
C TYR A 167 -18.11 -35.40 19.45
N SER A 168 -18.04 -36.67 19.07
CA SER A 168 -17.39 -37.70 19.90
C SER A 168 -15.89 -37.44 20.11
N ALA A 169 -15.19 -36.95 19.07
CA ALA A 169 -13.79 -36.57 19.18
C ALA A 169 -13.56 -35.39 20.15
N LEU A 170 -14.45 -34.39 20.16
CA LEU A 170 -14.44 -33.28 21.11
C LEU A 170 -14.61 -33.78 22.54
N ILE A 171 -15.65 -34.58 22.80
CA ILE A 171 -15.89 -35.17 24.14
C ILE A 171 -14.65 -35.93 24.62
N ASN A 172 -14.08 -36.81 23.80
CA ASN A 172 -12.92 -37.61 24.19
C ASN A 172 -11.67 -36.77 24.45
N SER A 173 -11.39 -35.78 23.60
CA SER A 173 -10.20 -34.93 23.71
C SER A 173 -10.28 -34.00 24.90
N PHE A 174 -11.44 -33.35 25.10
CA PHE A 174 -11.67 -32.48 26.25
C PHE A 174 -11.72 -33.27 27.55
N PHE A 175 -12.35 -34.45 27.58
CA PHE A 175 -12.37 -35.28 28.79
C PHE A 175 -10.96 -35.72 29.21
N ALA A 176 -10.11 -36.08 28.25
CA ALA A 176 -8.71 -36.39 28.54
C ALA A 176 -7.97 -35.20 29.15
N ARG A 177 -8.11 -33.99 28.57
CA ARG A 177 -7.50 -32.77 29.12
C ARG A 177 -8.12 -32.37 30.46
N TRP A 178 -9.43 -32.50 30.62
CA TRP A 178 -10.16 -32.20 31.85
C TRP A 178 -9.72 -33.12 33.00
N SER A 179 -9.54 -34.41 32.73
CA SER A 179 -8.99 -35.36 33.72
C SER A 179 -7.57 -34.99 34.13
N ASP A 180 -6.72 -34.61 33.17
CA ASP A 180 -5.37 -34.13 33.47
C ASP A 180 -5.39 -32.84 34.32
N LEU A 181 -6.26 -31.88 33.98
CA LEU A 181 -6.45 -30.65 34.76
C LEU A 181 -6.99 -30.93 36.17
N CYS A 182 -7.91 -31.87 36.35
CA CYS A 182 -8.39 -32.27 37.68
C CYS A 182 -7.24 -32.82 38.55
N ARG A 183 -6.36 -33.64 37.98
CA ARG A 183 -5.17 -34.16 38.69
C ARG A 183 -4.19 -33.04 39.03
N ILE A 184 -3.94 -32.12 38.10
CA ILE A 184 -3.06 -30.97 38.32
C ILE A 184 -3.64 -30.05 39.39
N ALA A 185 -4.94 -29.76 39.33
CA ALA A 185 -5.63 -28.92 40.29
C ALA A 185 -5.52 -29.51 41.70
N HIS A 186 -5.76 -30.82 41.83
CA HIS A 186 -5.59 -31.53 43.08
C HIS A 186 -4.15 -31.46 43.62
N ARG A 187 -3.13 -31.68 42.77
CA ARG A 187 -1.72 -31.56 43.18
C ARG A 187 -1.33 -30.13 43.59
N ARG A 188 -1.82 -29.12 42.87
CA ARG A 188 -1.58 -27.71 43.23
C ARG A 188 -2.24 -27.35 44.56
N SER A 189 -3.45 -27.86 44.82
CA SER A 189 -4.15 -27.68 46.11
C SER A 189 -3.42 -28.30 47.30
N THR A 190 -2.58 -29.33 47.07
CA THR A 190 -1.74 -29.96 48.09
C THR A 190 -0.32 -29.39 48.15
N GLY A 191 -0.04 -28.32 47.39
CA GLY A 191 1.21 -27.57 47.40
C GLY A 191 2.26 -28.02 46.37
N ASP A 192 1.96 -29.00 45.51
CA ASP A 192 2.85 -29.42 44.42
C ASP A 192 2.56 -28.68 43.12
N TRP A 193 3.36 -27.63 42.87
CA TRP A 193 3.28 -26.79 41.68
C TRP A 193 4.19 -27.24 40.53
N ARG A 194 4.92 -28.36 40.68
CA ARG A 194 5.90 -28.81 39.67
C ARG A 194 5.27 -29.57 38.50
N ALA A 195 3.96 -29.82 38.54
CA ALA A 195 3.25 -30.55 37.51
C ALA A 195 3.05 -29.68 36.25
N ASP A 196 3.71 -30.07 35.16
CA ASP A 196 3.50 -29.50 33.82
C ASP A 196 2.59 -30.42 32.98
N LEU A 197 1.83 -29.83 32.07
CA LEU A 197 0.98 -30.53 31.12
C LEU A 197 1.49 -30.29 29.70
N PRO A 198 2.04 -31.31 29.00
CA PRO A 198 2.45 -31.12 27.62
C PRO A 198 1.22 -30.90 26.72
N LEU A 199 1.16 -29.74 26.07
CA LEU A 199 0.06 -29.33 25.17
C LEU A 199 0.56 -29.13 23.72
N PRO A 200 1.01 -30.21 23.05
CA PRO A 200 1.70 -30.12 21.75
C PRO A 200 0.81 -29.65 20.60
N ASN A 201 -0.52 -29.62 20.76
CA ASN A 201 -1.45 -29.18 19.72
C ASN A 201 -1.99 -27.77 19.93
N ALA A 202 -1.74 -27.11 21.07
CA ALA A 202 -2.28 -25.78 21.36
C ALA A 202 -1.91 -24.74 20.30
N GLN A 203 -0.68 -24.80 19.77
CA GLN A 203 -0.18 -23.89 18.74
C GLN A 203 -0.46 -24.34 17.30
N LYS A 204 -1.00 -25.55 17.10
CA LYS A 204 -1.27 -26.06 15.75
C LYS A 204 -2.51 -25.36 15.18
N PRO A 205 -2.50 -24.97 13.90
CA PRO A 205 -3.64 -24.30 13.31
C PRO A 205 -4.81 -25.27 13.10
N LEU A 206 -6.02 -24.77 13.37
CA LEU A 206 -7.29 -25.44 13.08
C LEU A 206 -7.45 -25.62 11.56
N THR A 207 -8.34 -26.53 11.16
CA THR A 207 -8.58 -26.77 9.74
C THR A 207 -9.18 -25.53 9.06
N SER A 208 -10.12 -24.86 9.72
CA SER A 208 -10.69 -23.59 9.28
C SER A 208 -9.63 -22.49 9.10
N GLU A 209 -8.67 -22.39 10.02
CA GLU A 209 -7.56 -21.43 9.94
C GLU A 209 -6.63 -21.74 8.75
N LYS A 210 -6.35 -23.02 8.49
CA LYS A 210 -5.56 -23.45 7.32
C LYS A 210 -6.28 -23.14 6.00
N GLU A 211 -7.60 -23.36 5.95
CA GLU A 211 -8.41 -23.06 4.77
C GLU A 211 -8.50 -21.55 4.51
N GLN A 212 -8.68 -20.74 5.56
CA GLN A 212 -8.64 -19.28 5.47
C GLN A 212 -7.26 -18.78 5.03
N ALA A 213 -6.17 -19.36 5.54
CA ALA A 213 -4.82 -19.04 5.11
C ALA A 213 -4.57 -19.40 3.64
N LYS A 214 -5.09 -20.55 3.18
CA LYS A 214 -5.01 -20.98 1.78
C LYS A 214 -5.83 -20.08 0.85
N ALA A 215 -7.01 -19.63 1.29
CA ALA A 215 -7.82 -18.66 0.55
C ALA A 215 -7.15 -17.28 0.47
N LYS A 216 -6.52 -16.80 1.56
CA LYS A 216 -5.69 -15.58 1.55
C LYS A 216 -4.43 -15.71 0.69
N ALA A 217 -3.90 -16.93 0.53
CA ALA A 217 -2.77 -17.19 -0.36
C ALA A 217 -3.16 -17.32 -1.84
N ALA A 218 -4.45 -17.48 -2.14
CA ALA A 218 -4.96 -17.55 -3.51
C ALA A 218 -5.21 -16.12 -4.04
N GLY A 219 -4.38 -15.69 -4.99
CA GLY A 219 -4.51 -14.40 -5.65
C GLY A 219 -3.22 -13.95 -6.31
N PRO A 220 -3.28 -12.96 -7.23
CA PRO A 220 -2.08 -12.40 -7.83
C PRO A 220 -1.23 -11.70 -6.76
N LYS A 221 0.09 -11.82 -6.89
CA LYS A 221 1.04 -11.09 -6.06
C LYS A 221 0.98 -9.60 -6.36
N LEU A 222 1.37 -8.77 -5.38
CA LEU A 222 1.39 -7.32 -5.54
C LEU A 222 2.28 -6.88 -6.72
N SER A 223 3.43 -7.53 -6.92
CA SER A 223 4.29 -7.31 -8.09
C SER A 223 3.56 -7.55 -9.42
N SER A 224 2.86 -8.69 -9.55
CA SER A 224 2.10 -9.03 -10.75
C SER A 224 0.93 -8.06 -10.99
N VAL A 225 0.29 -7.56 -9.93
CA VAL A 225 -0.75 -6.53 -10.05
C VAL A 225 -0.17 -5.21 -10.52
N LEU A 226 1.02 -4.82 -10.06
CA LEU A 226 1.72 -3.63 -10.54
C LEU A 226 2.01 -3.75 -12.04
N ASP A 227 2.49 -4.90 -12.52
CA ASP A 227 2.78 -5.11 -13.93
C ASP A 227 1.53 -5.01 -14.79
N ALA A 228 0.43 -5.65 -14.36
CA ALA A 228 -0.87 -5.56 -15.03
C ALA A 228 -1.42 -4.12 -15.04
N TRP A 229 -1.29 -3.38 -13.93
CA TRP A 229 -1.68 -1.98 -13.85
C TRP A 229 -0.81 -1.09 -14.76
N ALA A 230 0.49 -1.36 -14.83
CA ALA A 230 1.41 -0.61 -15.68
C ALA A 230 1.03 -0.79 -17.17
N GLU A 231 0.65 -2.00 -17.56
CA GLU A 231 0.20 -2.29 -18.92
C GLU A 231 -1.13 -1.63 -19.25
N ASP A 232 -2.14 -1.76 -18.38
CA ASP A 232 -3.42 -1.05 -18.52
C ASP A 232 -3.23 0.47 -18.67
N LYS A 233 -2.27 1.03 -17.93
CA LYS A 233 -1.91 2.44 -18.03
C LYS A 233 -1.23 2.81 -19.35
N ARG A 234 -0.37 1.95 -19.90
CA ARG A 234 0.22 2.16 -21.25
C ARG A 234 -0.85 2.14 -22.33
N LEU A 235 -1.82 1.23 -22.22
CA LEU A 235 -2.94 1.12 -23.16
C LEU A 235 -3.88 2.34 -23.08
N THR A 236 -4.17 2.82 -21.87
CA THR A 236 -5.10 3.92 -21.65
C THR A 236 -4.49 5.29 -21.93
N ASP A 237 -3.28 5.55 -21.41
CA ASP A 237 -2.64 6.88 -21.46
C ASP A 237 -1.62 6.99 -22.62
N GLY A 238 -1.38 5.89 -23.34
CA GLY A 238 -0.36 5.77 -24.38
C GLY A 238 1.06 5.56 -23.83
N GLU A 239 1.93 4.98 -24.66
CA GLU A 239 3.34 4.78 -24.34
C GLU A 239 4.12 6.08 -24.53
N ASN A 240 4.09 6.92 -23.49
CA ASN A 240 4.81 8.18 -23.47
C ASN A 240 5.59 8.38 -22.17
N ARG A 241 6.47 9.39 -22.17
CA ARG A 241 7.36 9.72 -21.06
C ARG A 241 6.63 10.02 -19.74
N SER A 242 5.43 10.61 -19.78
CA SER A 242 4.65 10.91 -18.57
C SER A 242 4.11 9.62 -17.95
N THR A 243 3.58 8.73 -18.81
CA THR A 243 3.14 7.39 -18.44
C THR A 243 4.29 6.59 -17.82
N ALA A 244 5.43 6.49 -18.52
CA ALA A 244 6.62 5.78 -18.05
C ALA A 244 7.14 6.33 -16.70
N LYS A 245 7.15 7.65 -16.53
CA LYS A 245 7.52 8.28 -15.26
C LYS A 245 6.57 7.90 -14.12
N THR A 246 5.26 7.91 -14.39
CA THR A 246 4.26 7.55 -13.37
C THR A 246 4.38 6.08 -12.98
N ILE A 247 4.59 5.19 -13.94
CA ILE A 247 4.85 3.77 -13.71
C ILE A 247 6.10 3.58 -12.85
N ALA A 248 7.21 4.25 -13.18
CA ALA A 248 8.44 4.16 -12.40
C ALA A 248 8.28 4.71 -10.96
N GLU A 249 7.55 5.81 -10.79
CA GLU A 249 7.22 6.37 -9.46
C GLU A 249 6.40 5.37 -8.63
N PHE A 250 5.42 4.70 -9.22
CA PHE A 250 4.57 3.73 -8.53
C PHE A 250 5.33 2.45 -8.23
N ALA A 251 6.10 1.93 -9.20
CA ALA A 251 6.96 0.78 -9.02
C ALA A 251 7.92 0.96 -7.84
N THR A 252 8.55 2.14 -7.72
CA THR A 252 9.42 2.45 -6.57
C THR A 252 8.68 2.33 -5.22
N VAL A 253 7.42 2.76 -5.15
CA VAL A 253 6.62 2.66 -3.93
C VAL A 253 6.24 1.22 -3.63
N ILE A 254 5.84 0.46 -4.66
CA ILE A 254 5.48 -0.96 -4.52
C ILE A 254 6.70 -1.79 -4.11
N THR A 255 7.87 -1.57 -4.72
CA THR A 255 9.12 -2.22 -4.34
C THR A 255 9.43 -1.99 -2.86
N ARG A 256 9.28 -0.75 -2.36
CA ARG A 256 9.48 -0.47 -0.92
C ARG A 256 8.49 -1.21 -0.02
N PHE A 257 7.24 -1.35 -0.44
CA PHE A 257 6.27 -2.14 0.31
C PHE A 257 6.69 -3.61 0.35
N ILE A 258 7.11 -4.16 -0.80
CA ILE A 258 7.61 -5.54 -0.92
C ILE A 258 8.87 -5.77 -0.09
N GLU A 259 9.80 -4.83 -0.05
CA GLU A 259 11.01 -4.92 0.78
C GLU A 259 10.70 -4.94 2.28
N LEU A 260 9.59 -4.32 2.71
CA LEU A 260 9.19 -4.26 4.12
C LEU A 260 8.29 -5.43 4.56
N HIS A 261 7.43 -5.93 3.67
CA HIS A 261 6.38 -6.89 4.02
C HIS A 261 6.41 -8.18 3.19
N GLY A 262 7.31 -8.28 2.21
CA GLY A 262 7.35 -9.35 1.22
C GLY A 262 6.39 -9.14 0.05
N ASP A 263 6.57 -9.93 -1.01
CA ASP A 263 5.68 -9.92 -2.18
C ASP A 263 4.47 -10.82 -1.95
N LEU A 264 3.52 -10.27 -1.18
CA LEU A 264 2.31 -10.95 -0.75
C LEU A 264 1.25 -10.98 -1.87
N PRO A 265 0.38 -12.01 -1.90
CA PRO A 265 -0.90 -11.92 -2.60
C PRO A 265 -1.69 -10.70 -2.11
N VAL A 266 -2.32 -9.98 -3.04
CA VAL A 266 -3.03 -8.73 -2.68
C VAL A 266 -4.18 -8.95 -1.68
N SER A 267 -4.77 -10.14 -1.65
CA SER A 267 -5.79 -10.57 -0.68
C SER A 267 -5.27 -10.75 0.75
N ALA A 268 -3.95 -10.86 0.93
CA ALA A 268 -3.31 -10.96 2.24
C ALA A 268 -2.89 -9.58 2.82
N ILE A 269 -2.98 -8.50 2.04
CA ILE A 269 -2.58 -7.16 2.48
C ILE A 269 -3.65 -6.58 3.41
N THR A 270 -3.27 -6.30 4.66
CA THR A 270 -4.20 -5.84 5.70
C THR A 270 -4.08 -4.34 5.98
N ARG A 271 -5.11 -3.76 6.62
CA ARG A 271 -5.07 -2.37 7.12
C ARG A 271 -3.94 -2.13 8.12
N GLY A 272 -3.55 -3.14 8.90
CA GLY A 272 -2.42 -3.08 9.83
C GLY A 272 -1.09 -2.89 9.10
N MET A 273 -0.86 -3.64 8.03
CA MET A 273 0.32 -3.48 7.16
C MET A 273 0.36 -2.08 6.53
N ILE A 274 -0.78 -1.49 6.14
CA ILE A 274 -0.81 -0.12 5.63
C ILE A 274 -0.36 0.90 6.68
N GLN A 275 -0.76 0.70 7.94
CA GLN A 275 -0.35 1.57 9.04
C GLN A 275 1.16 1.47 9.33
N GLU A 276 1.71 0.25 9.34
CA GLU A 276 3.15 -0.01 9.46
C GLU A 276 3.91 0.64 8.30
N PHE A 277 3.45 0.40 7.07
CA PHE A 277 4.07 0.99 5.88
C PHE A 277 4.07 2.51 5.95
N ARG A 278 2.97 3.14 6.36
CA ARG A 278 2.91 4.61 6.57
C ARG A 278 3.96 5.09 7.56
N ASN A 279 4.16 4.37 8.66
CA ASN A 279 5.15 4.74 9.68
C ASN A 279 6.57 4.63 9.11
N SER A 280 6.87 3.55 8.41
CA SER A 280 8.14 3.33 7.70
C SER A 280 8.41 4.42 6.67
N LEU A 281 7.41 4.80 5.87
CA LEU A 281 7.54 5.90 4.91
C LEU A 281 7.89 7.24 5.56
N GLY A 282 7.38 7.51 6.77
CA GLY A 282 7.72 8.72 7.53
C GLY A 282 9.16 8.76 8.03
N LYS A 283 9.82 7.60 8.13
CA LYS A 283 11.24 7.47 8.52
C LYS A 283 12.20 7.44 7.32
N MET A 284 11.67 7.33 6.10
CA MET A 284 12.50 7.28 4.89
C MET A 284 13.24 8.61 4.67
N PRO A 285 14.54 8.57 4.32
CA PRO A 285 15.31 9.76 3.98
C PRO A 285 14.84 10.37 2.66
N THR A 286 14.85 11.69 2.58
CA THR A 286 14.52 12.45 1.35
C THR A 286 15.74 12.86 0.53
N ARG A 287 16.89 12.98 1.19
CA ARG A 287 18.18 13.34 0.59
C ARG A 287 19.31 12.79 1.45
N GLY A 288 20.41 12.40 0.80
CA GLY A 288 21.59 11.81 1.44
C GLY A 288 22.57 11.30 0.39
N LYS A 289 23.84 11.11 0.76
CA LYS A 289 24.84 10.47 -0.11
C LYS A 289 24.73 8.95 0.03
N GLY A 290 25.06 8.21 -1.03
CA GLY A 290 25.13 6.74 -0.97
C GLY A 290 23.80 6.03 -0.74
N MET A 291 22.67 6.61 -1.16
CA MET A 291 21.33 5.98 -1.02
C MET A 291 21.01 5.00 -2.15
N LYS A 292 21.79 4.99 -3.23
CA LYS A 292 21.47 4.23 -4.44
C LYS A 292 21.72 2.74 -4.19
N GLY A 293 20.72 1.90 -4.44
CA GLY A 293 20.80 0.44 -4.30
C GLY A 293 20.46 -0.09 -2.90
N LEU A 294 20.18 0.77 -1.92
CA LEU A 294 19.72 0.35 -0.60
C LEU A 294 18.22 0.04 -0.62
N THR A 295 17.85 -0.99 0.13
CA THR A 295 16.46 -1.39 0.40
C THR A 295 15.78 -0.42 1.38
N ALA A 296 14.45 -0.48 1.45
CA ALA A 296 13.65 0.30 2.39
C ALA A 296 14.13 0.19 3.86
N PRO A 297 14.35 -1.00 4.44
CA PRO A 297 14.90 -1.12 5.80
C PRO A 297 16.27 -0.46 5.97
N GLU A 298 17.18 -0.65 5.01
CA GLU A 298 18.54 -0.07 5.05
C GLU A 298 18.50 1.46 4.95
N LEU A 299 17.59 2.01 4.14
CA LEU A 299 17.39 3.45 4.04
C LEU A 299 16.89 4.06 5.35
N ILE A 300 15.99 3.37 6.05
CA ILE A 300 15.50 3.81 7.37
C ILE A 300 16.64 3.76 8.39
N ALA A 301 17.38 2.65 8.46
CA ALA A 301 18.51 2.50 9.38
C ALA A 301 19.58 3.57 9.13
N LYS A 302 19.89 3.86 7.85
CA LYS A 302 20.82 4.93 7.47
C LYS A 302 20.29 6.31 7.86
N ALA A 303 19.01 6.58 7.68
CA ALA A 303 18.42 7.86 8.06
C ALA A 303 18.49 8.10 9.57
N GLU A 304 18.26 7.05 10.37
CA GLU A 304 18.40 7.09 11.82
C GLU A 304 19.88 7.28 12.23
N ALA A 305 20.81 6.53 11.62
CA ALA A 305 22.24 6.61 11.94
C ALA A 305 22.90 7.95 11.55
N GLU A 306 22.52 8.53 10.41
CA GLU A 306 23.11 9.77 9.88
C GLU A 306 22.23 11.01 10.15
N ASN A 307 21.14 10.86 10.92
CA ASN A 307 20.15 11.91 11.21
C ASN A 307 19.69 12.65 9.94
N LEU A 308 19.33 11.88 8.91
CA LEU A 308 18.95 12.43 7.61
C LEU A 308 17.52 13.00 7.64
N PRO A 309 17.24 14.03 6.83
CA PRO A 309 15.90 14.62 6.74
C PRO A 309 14.92 13.61 6.14
N THR A 310 13.83 13.34 6.86
CA THR A 310 12.84 12.33 6.49
C THR A 310 11.64 12.89 5.72
N ALA A 311 10.78 12.01 5.22
CA ALA A 311 9.67 12.36 4.37
C ALA A 311 8.57 13.16 5.10
N SER A 312 8.14 14.28 4.49
CA SER A 312 6.99 15.04 4.97
C SER A 312 5.68 14.24 4.89
N LEU A 313 4.66 14.62 5.67
CA LEU A 313 3.33 14.03 5.60
C LEU A 313 2.72 14.08 4.19
N GLY A 314 3.00 15.14 3.42
CA GLY A 314 2.57 15.26 2.02
C GLY A 314 3.24 14.22 1.12
N THR A 315 4.53 13.96 1.33
CA THR A 315 5.29 12.93 0.61
C THR A 315 4.77 11.54 0.95
N VAL A 316 4.56 11.24 2.24
CA VAL A 316 3.98 9.97 2.70
C VAL A 316 2.60 9.74 2.09
N LYS A 317 1.73 10.76 2.12
CA LYS A 317 0.40 10.72 1.50
C LYS A 317 0.47 10.44 -0.01
N LYS A 318 1.42 11.06 -0.73
CA LYS A 318 1.62 10.80 -2.18
C LYS A 318 1.97 9.34 -2.42
N GLN A 319 2.89 8.78 -1.64
CA GLN A 319 3.30 7.38 -1.79
C GLN A 319 2.15 6.41 -1.45
N LEU A 320 1.42 6.64 -0.35
CA LEU A 320 0.24 5.81 -0.04
C LEU A 320 -0.85 5.87 -1.12
N ARG A 321 -1.03 7.03 -1.79
CA ARG A 321 -1.94 7.12 -2.95
C ARG A 321 -1.48 6.29 -4.14
N ALA A 322 -0.17 6.16 -4.36
CA ALA A 322 0.35 5.29 -5.42
C ALA A 322 0.00 3.82 -5.12
N LEU A 323 0.26 3.34 -3.90
CA LEU A 323 -0.13 2.00 -3.46
C LEU A 323 -1.65 1.78 -3.55
N SER A 324 -2.44 2.74 -3.05
CA SER A 324 -3.91 2.72 -3.15
C SER A 324 -4.40 2.61 -4.59
N THR A 325 -3.75 3.28 -5.54
CA THR A 325 -4.15 3.21 -6.96
C THR A 325 -3.94 1.82 -7.54
N VAL A 326 -2.81 1.17 -7.24
CA VAL A 326 -2.52 -0.20 -7.69
C VAL A 326 -3.47 -1.21 -7.04
N LEU A 327 -3.75 -1.07 -5.74
CA LEU A 327 -4.71 -1.94 -5.05
C LEU A 327 -6.16 -1.69 -5.48
N ASN A 328 -6.51 -0.45 -5.80
CA ASN A 328 -7.82 -0.13 -6.36
C ASN A 328 -8.01 -0.75 -7.75
N PHE A 329 -6.94 -0.85 -8.56
CA PHE A 329 -6.96 -1.61 -9.81
C PHE A 329 -7.23 -3.10 -9.56
N ALA A 330 -6.55 -3.72 -8.58
CA ALA A 330 -6.84 -5.09 -8.18
C ALA A 330 -8.31 -5.30 -7.76
N TYR A 331 -8.90 -4.34 -7.04
CA TYR A 331 -10.31 -4.37 -6.66
C TYR A 331 -11.24 -4.20 -7.86
N ARG A 332 -11.11 -3.09 -8.60
CA ARG A 332 -12.09 -2.64 -9.60
C ARG A 332 -11.97 -3.33 -10.95
N ARG A 333 -10.76 -3.70 -11.35
CA ARG A 333 -10.48 -4.25 -12.69
C ARG A 333 -10.22 -5.75 -12.66
N LEU A 334 -9.50 -6.24 -11.65
CA LEU A 334 -9.16 -7.67 -11.55
C LEU A 334 -10.14 -8.46 -10.67
N GLY A 335 -10.90 -7.81 -9.80
CA GLY A 335 -11.74 -8.50 -8.80
C GLY A 335 -10.95 -9.36 -7.81
N ALA A 336 -9.65 -9.08 -7.64
CA ALA A 336 -8.73 -9.90 -6.86
C ALA A 336 -8.82 -9.67 -5.34
N ILE A 337 -9.46 -8.58 -4.92
CA ILE A 337 -9.73 -8.21 -3.52
C ILE A 337 -11.14 -7.59 -3.44
N HIS A 338 -11.74 -7.56 -2.25
CA HIS A 338 -13.08 -6.99 -2.04
C HIS A 338 -13.08 -5.50 -1.72
N GLU A 339 -11.95 -4.93 -1.29
CA GLU A 339 -11.79 -3.49 -1.04
C GLU A 339 -10.30 -3.09 -1.14
N ASP A 340 -10.02 -1.79 -1.37
CA ASP A 340 -8.66 -1.24 -1.24
C ASP A 340 -8.35 -0.98 0.25
N PRO A 341 -7.38 -1.69 0.88
CA PRO A 341 -7.07 -1.54 2.29
C PRO A 341 -6.51 -0.17 2.65
N VAL A 342 -5.89 0.56 1.69
CA VAL A 342 -5.39 1.91 1.95
C VAL A 342 -6.55 2.87 2.12
N SER A 343 -7.54 2.83 1.22
CA SER A 343 -8.75 3.63 1.35
C SER A 343 -9.56 3.25 2.58
N ALA A 344 -9.74 1.95 2.83
CA ALA A 344 -10.52 1.42 3.95
C ALA A 344 -9.92 1.76 5.33
N SER A 345 -8.59 1.93 5.43
CA SER A 345 -7.94 2.35 6.68
C SER A 345 -8.26 3.78 7.11
N GLY A 346 -8.77 4.63 6.20
CA GLY A 346 -8.99 6.06 6.47
C GLY A 346 -7.70 6.89 6.60
N ILE A 347 -6.51 6.30 6.42
CA ILE A 347 -5.22 6.93 6.68
C ILE A 347 -4.97 8.15 5.80
N ILE A 348 -5.39 8.12 4.53
CA ILE A 348 -5.26 9.25 3.60
C ILE A 348 -6.07 10.45 4.09
N ARG A 349 -7.26 10.22 4.65
CA ARG A 349 -8.12 11.28 5.21
C ARG A 349 -7.48 11.87 6.46
N GLN A 350 -6.95 11.03 7.35
CA GLN A 350 -6.22 11.48 8.54
C GLN A 350 -5.00 12.33 8.16
N LEU A 351 -4.17 11.85 7.24
CA LEU A 351 -3.00 12.60 6.74
C LEU A 351 -3.39 13.93 6.08
N THR A 352 -4.54 13.99 5.42
CA THR A 352 -5.05 15.24 4.83
C THR A 352 -5.39 16.26 5.91
N LYS A 353 -6.12 15.85 6.95
CA LYS A 353 -6.45 16.72 8.09
C LYS A 353 -5.19 17.15 8.86
N ALA A 354 -4.26 16.22 9.08
CA ALA A 354 -2.99 16.52 9.76
C ALA A 354 -2.14 17.51 8.96
N ALA A 355 -2.05 17.36 7.64
CA ALA A 355 -1.34 18.30 6.78
C ALA A 355 -1.98 19.70 6.74
N GLN A 356 -3.30 19.80 6.94
CA GLN A 356 -4.02 21.08 7.04
C GLN A 356 -3.86 21.75 8.41
N ARG A 357 -3.72 20.96 9.48
CA ARG A 357 -3.53 21.45 10.86
C ARG A 357 -2.09 21.77 11.21
N ALA A 358 -1.13 21.22 10.48
CA ALA A 358 0.26 21.66 10.59
C ALA A 358 0.25 23.19 10.41
N PRO A 359 0.93 23.96 11.28
CA PRO A 359 0.95 25.41 11.15
C PRO A 359 1.24 25.73 9.69
N LEU A 360 0.40 26.59 9.08
CA LEU A 360 0.70 27.18 7.78
C LEU A 360 2.17 27.53 7.86
N ARG A 361 3.03 26.86 7.09
CA ARG A 361 4.46 27.14 7.13
C ARG A 361 4.56 28.61 6.74
N GLN A 362 4.68 29.49 7.73
CA GLN A 362 4.90 30.93 7.56
C GLN A 362 6.19 31.15 6.74
N ASP A 363 7.01 30.11 6.60
CA ASP A 363 8.32 30.11 5.95
C ASP A 363 8.37 29.70 4.48
N GLU A 364 7.28 29.36 3.80
CA GLU A 364 7.36 29.05 2.35
C GLU A 364 7.02 30.29 1.49
N GLU A 365 7.84 31.33 1.55
CA GLU A 365 7.92 32.31 0.46
C GLU A 365 8.38 31.57 -0.81
N LYS A 366 7.41 31.11 -1.60
CA LYS A 366 7.65 30.38 -2.84
C LYS A 366 7.97 31.30 -4.01
N ALA A 367 7.60 32.58 -3.89
CA ALA A 367 7.86 33.63 -4.85
C ALA A 367 9.20 34.29 -4.57
N TYR A 368 9.91 34.72 -5.61
CA TYR A 368 10.95 35.70 -5.43
C TYR A 368 10.36 37.04 -4.99
N THR A 369 10.96 37.65 -3.98
CA THR A 369 10.66 39.02 -3.58
C THR A 369 11.17 40.01 -4.63
N TRP A 370 10.68 41.25 -4.59
CA TRP A 370 11.16 42.30 -5.49
C TRP A 370 12.69 42.50 -5.40
N SER A 371 13.24 42.51 -4.18
CA SER A 371 14.68 42.65 -3.96
C SER A 371 15.47 41.49 -4.57
N GLU A 372 14.97 40.26 -4.45
CA GLU A 372 15.60 39.08 -5.06
C GLU A 372 15.53 39.14 -6.59
N LEU A 373 14.39 39.56 -7.17
CA LEU A 373 14.28 39.78 -8.61
C LEU A 373 15.30 40.82 -9.09
N MET A 374 15.45 41.94 -8.39
CA MET A 374 16.46 42.94 -8.74
C MET A 374 17.88 42.38 -8.63
N GLN A 375 18.19 41.59 -7.60
CA GLN A 375 19.49 40.92 -7.48
C GLN A 375 19.75 39.96 -8.65
N ILE A 376 18.72 39.25 -9.12
CA ILE A 376 18.81 38.35 -10.27
C ILE A 376 19.01 39.16 -11.57
N PHE A 377 18.15 40.14 -11.87
CA PHE A 377 18.15 40.81 -13.17
C PHE A 377 19.22 41.89 -13.33
N THR A 378 19.89 42.29 -12.23
CA THR A 378 21.08 43.16 -12.28
C THR A 378 22.40 42.36 -12.27
N SER A 379 22.32 41.02 -12.29
CA SER A 379 23.47 40.13 -12.17
C SER A 379 24.36 40.12 -13.44
N PRO A 380 25.58 39.56 -13.36
CA PRO A 380 26.53 39.57 -14.47
C PRO A 380 26.01 39.03 -15.82
N VAL A 381 25.06 38.09 -15.83
CA VAL A 381 24.55 37.48 -17.06
C VAL A 381 23.74 38.47 -17.89
N PHE A 382 22.95 39.34 -17.24
CA PHE A 382 22.17 40.38 -17.91
C PHE A 382 23.00 41.60 -18.33
N LYS A 383 24.27 41.63 -17.94
CA LYS A 383 25.25 42.66 -18.34
C LYS A 383 26.26 42.14 -19.37
N GLY A 384 26.06 40.92 -19.90
CA GLY A 384 27.01 40.27 -20.82
C GLY A 384 28.36 39.91 -20.19
N LYS A 385 28.46 39.88 -18.86
CA LYS A 385 29.71 39.66 -18.09
C LYS A 385 29.83 38.25 -17.53
N TRP A 386 29.01 37.31 -17.98
CA TRP A 386 29.05 35.93 -17.53
C TRP A 386 28.53 34.97 -18.60
N SER A 387 29.25 33.86 -18.76
CA SER A 387 28.82 32.72 -19.56
C SER A 387 29.17 31.40 -18.84
N PRO A 388 28.46 30.30 -19.12
CA PRO A 388 28.76 29.02 -18.50
C PRO A 388 30.09 28.45 -19.02
N THR A 389 30.94 27.95 -18.12
CA THR A 389 32.31 27.52 -18.46
C THR A 389 32.42 26.17 -19.16
N ARG A 390 31.42 25.29 -19.03
CA ARG A 390 31.50 23.88 -19.47
C ARG A 390 30.65 23.55 -20.69
N ALA A 391 29.73 24.42 -21.07
CA ALA A 391 28.84 24.21 -22.20
C ALA A 391 28.28 25.56 -22.66
N ASP A 392 28.11 25.69 -23.97
CA ASP A 392 27.46 26.83 -24.59
C ASP A 392 25.94 26.65 -24.54
N TYR A 393 25.24 27.65 -24.02
CA TYR A 393 23.77 27.71 -23.95
C TYR A 393 23.21 28.83 -24.83
N GLY A 394 24.06 29.51 -25.60
CA GLY A 394 23.72 30.73 -26.33
C GLY A 394 23.01 31.75 -25.42
N GLU A 395 21.99 32.39 -25.97
CA GLU A 395 21.21 33.42 -25.28
C GLU A 395 20.18 32.88 -24.28
N ALA A 396 20.12 31.56 -24.04
CA ALA A 396 19.12 30.96 -23.16
C ALA A 396 19.20 31.49 -21.71
N PHE A 397 20.40 31.81 -21.23
CA PHE A 397 20.60 32.36 -19.89
C PHE A 397 20.14 33.81 -19.73
N PHE A 398 20.11 34.57 -20.83
CA PHE A 398 19.56 35.91 -20.84
C PHE A 398 18.03 35.84 -20.96
N TRP A 399 17.51 35.14 -21.97
CA TRP A 399 16.08 35.19 -22.28
C TRP A 399 15.19 34.32 -21.39
N LEU A 400 15.60 33.11 -20.99
CA LEU A 400 14.70 32.22 -20.26
C LEU A 400 14.22 32.81 -18.91
N PRO A 401 15.07 33.41 -18.06
CA PRO A 401 14.60 34.01 -16.82
C PRO A 401 13.63 35.18 -17.05
N LEU A 402 13.88 36.01 -18.08
CA LEU A 402 12.98 37.10 -18.47
C LEU A 402 11.62 36.53 -18.92
N LEU A 403 11.64 35.54 -19.82
CA LEU A 403 10.42 34.85 -20.23
C LEU A 403 9.67 34.26 -19.03
N TYR A 404 10.35 33.63 -18.07
CA TYR A 404 9.70 33.09 -16.88
C TYR A 404 8.98 34.13 -16.04
N ILE A 405 9.59 35.31 -15.81
CA ILE A 405 8.97 36.34 -14.97
C ILE A 405 7.82 37.05 -15.67
N TYR A 406 7.87 37.27 -17.00
CA TYR A 406 6.80 37.97 -17.73
C TYR A 406 5.64 37.06 -18.17
N THR A 407 5.84 35.75 -18.21
CA THR A 407 4.80 34.80 -18.64
C THR A 407 4.27 33.91 -17.52
N GLY A 408 5.03 33.80 -16.42
CA GLY A 408 4.82 32.80 -15.38
C GLY A 408 4.82 31.36 -15.89
N ALA A 409 5.35 31.09 -17.09
CA ALA A 409 5.30 29.78 -17.73
C ALA A 409 6.18 28.74 -16.99
N ARG A 410 5.92 27.46 -17.27
CA ARG A 410 6.77 26.38 -16.72
C ARG A 410 8.09 26.35 -17.48
N ARG A 411 9.17 25.99 -16.78
CA ARG A 411 10.53 25.89 -17.33
C ARG A 411 10.59 25.18 -18.69
N GLU A 412 9.98 24.00 -18.80
CA GLU A 412 10.00 23.22 -20.04
C GLU A 412 9.20 23.88 -21.17
N GLU A 413 8.10 24.58 -20.84
CA GLU A 413 7.27 25.26 -21.84
C GLU A 413 8.05 26.33 -22.60
N MET A 414 8.95 27.05 -21.94
CA MET A 414 9.80 28.06 -22.60
C MET A 414 11.07 27.45 -23.22
N ALA A 415 11.67 26.46 -22.55
CA ALA A 415 12.91 25.85 -23.03
C ALA A 415 12.77 25.08 -24.35
N GLN A 416 11.56 24.57 -24.66
CA GLN A 416 11.29 23.78 -25.86
C GLN A 416 10.73 24.58 -27.04
N LEU A 417 10.53 25.90 -26.89
CA LEU A 417 9.90 26.75 -27.91
C LEU A 417 10.64 26.64 -29.25
N LEU A 418 9.87 26.64 -30.32
CA LEU A 418 10.34 26.81 -31.69
C LEU A 418 10.34 28.31 -32.03
N VAL A 419 11.13 28.70 -33.02
CA VAL A 419 11.07 30.06 -33.57
C VAL A 419 9.67 30.35 -34.11
N ALA A 420 9.05 29.36 -34.75
CA ALA A 420 7.67 29.40 -35.25
C ALA A 420 6.59 29.59 -34.16
N ASP A 421 6.94 29.53 -32.87
CA ASP A 421 6.02 29.82 -31.77
C ASP A 421 5.99 31.30 -31.37
N VAL A 422 6.88 32.13 -31.92
CA VAL A 422 6.87 33.59 -31.75
C VAL A 422 6.07 34.18 -32.90
N LEU A 423 4.84 34.63 -32.60
CA LEU A 423 3.86 35.03 -33.60
C LEU A 423 3.29 36.41 -33.29
N GLN A 424 2.80 37.09 -34.33
CA GLN A 424 2.05 38.33 -34.20
C GLN A 424 0.61 38.09 -34.68
N GLU A 425 -0.37 38.54 -33.91
CA GLU A 425 -1.77 38.49 -34.32
C GLU A 425 -2.04 39.58 -35.36
N GLU A 426 -2.49 39.19 -36.55
CA GLU A 426 -2.66 40.10 -37.70
C GLU A 426 -3.64 41.24 -37.40
N GLU A 427 -4.76 40.97 -36.72
CA GLU A 427 -5.79 42.00 -36.49
C GLU A 427 -5.38 43.04 -35.44
N THR A 428 -4.61 42.64 -34.43
CA THR A 428 -4.30 43.48 -33.26
C THR A 428 -2.85 43.96 -33.24
N GLY A 429 -1.97 43.35 -34.04
CA GLY A 429 -0.52 43.57 -33.99
C GLY A 429 0.16 43.06 -32.72
N ILE A 430 -0.55 42.31 -31.87
CA ILE A 430 -0.03 41.85 -30.58
C ILE A 430 0.90 40.66 -30.80
N TRP A 431 2.15 40.81 -30.35
CA TRP A 431 3.10 39.70 -30.28
C TRP A 431 2.77 38.75 -29.13
N TYR A 432 2.88 37.46 -29.39
CA TYR A 432 2.62 36.41 -28.41
C TYR A 432 3.49 35.16 -28.63
N LEU A 433 3.64 34.38 -27.57
CA LEU A 433 4.19 33.03 -27.60
C LEU A 433 3.05 32.04 -27.70
N TYR A 434 3.11 31.12 -28.67
CA TYR A 434 2.17 30.02 -28.73
C TYR A 434 2.73 28.80 -27.99
N VAL A 435 2.30 28.63 -26.73
CA VAL A 435 2.62 27.41 -25.98
C VAL A 435 1.71 26.30 -26.50
N ARG A 436 2.28 25.36 -27.26
CA ARG A 436 1.56 24.25 -27.88
C ARG A 436 2.33 22.93 -27.77
N ASN A 437 1.77 21.88 -28.37
CA ASN A 437 2.26 20.51 -28.27
C ASN A 437 2.45 19.94 -29.69
N GLU A 438 3.30 20.61 -30.47
CA GLU A 438 3.66 20.20 -31.83
C GLU A 438 5.04 19.54 -31.83
N GLU A 439 5.26 18.63 -32.79
CA GLU A 439 6.51 17.88 -32.95
C GLU A 439 6.92 17.12 -31.66
N ASP A 440 8.07 17.45 -31.08
CA ASP A 440 8.61 16.87 -29.85
C ASP A 440 8.34 17.72 -28.59
N GLN A 441 7.61 18.84 -28.74
CA GLN A 441 7.18 19.67 -27.62
C GLN A 441 6.19 18.91 -26.75
N ARG A 442 6.28 19.11 -25.44
CA ARG A 442 5.42 18.44 -24.47
C ARG A 442 4.79 19.41 -23.50
N LEU A 443 3.47 19.33 -23.38
CA LEU A 443 2.71 20.04 -22.38
C LEU A 443 2.27 19.12 -21.24
N LYS A 444 2.18 19.67 -20.03
CA LYS A 444 1.83 18.88 -18.83
C LYS A 444 0.36 18.44 -18.84
N THR A 445 -0.53 19.26 -19.39
CA THR A 445 -1.98 19.03 -19.49
C THR A 445 -2.52 19.69 -20.76
N GLY A 446 -3.70 19.28 -21.24
CA GLY A 446 -4.35 19.94 -22.38
C GLY A 446 -4.58 21.44 -22.16
N SER A 447 -4.85 21.85 -20.92
CA SER A 447 -5.02 23.25 -20.52
C SER A 447 -3.74 24.11 -20.61
N SER A 448 -2.58 23.50 -20.84
CA SER A 448 -1.33 24.26 -21.04
C SER A 448 -1.26 24.91 -22.42
N ARG A 449 -2.04 24.43 -23.41
CA ARG A 449 -2.04 24.98 -24.77
C ARG A 449 -2.70 26.36 -24.75
N ARG A 450 -1.93 27.41 -25.06
CA ARG A 450 -2.39 28.81 -24.92
C ARG A 450 -1.54 29.79 -25.71
N LYS A 451 -2.15 30.92 -26.10
CA LYS A 451 -1.41 32.11 -26.54
C LYS A 451 -1.00 32.91 -25.29
N VAL A 452 0.25 33.37 -25.22
CA VAL A 452 0.75 34.20 -24.12
C VAL A 452 1.26 35.52 -24.69
N PRO A 453 0.61 36.67 -24.43
CA PRO A 453 1.07 37.95 -24.95
C PRO A 453 2.46 38.29 -24.43
N LEU A 454 3.27 38.97 -25.26
CA LEU A 454 4.57 39.49 -24.84
C LEU A 454 4.41 40.84 -24.13
N HIS A 455 5.10 40.97 -23.00
CA HIS A 455 5.24 42.23 -22.29
C HIS A 455 6.16 43.19 -23.06
N ASN A 456 5.91 44.50 -22.96
CA ASN A 456 6.65 45.51 -23.73
C ASN A 456 8.15 45.52 -23.45
N ASP A 457 8.57 45.21 -22.22
CA ASP A 457 9.99 45.06 -21.86
C ASP A 457 10.72 44.04 -22.73
N LEU A 458 10.10 42.90 -23.06
CA LEU A 458 10.72 41.89 -23.93
C LEU A 458 10.91 42.42 -25.35
N ILE A 459 9.93 43.18 -25.85
CA ILE A 459 9.99 43.80 -27.17
C ILE A 459 11.11 44.84 -27.20
N GLN A 460 11.18 45.73 -26.22
CA GLN A 460 12.23 46.76 -26.12
C GLN A 460 13.64 46.18 -25.94
N LEU A 461 13.76 45.03 -25.26
CA LEU A 461 15.03 44.32 -25.13
C LEU A 461 15.50 43.66 -26.43
N GLY A 462 14.69 43.65 -27.49
CA GLY A 462 15.04 43.04 -28.79
C GLY A 462 14.72 41.54 -28.88
N PHE A 463 13.74 41.03 -28.12
CA PHE A 463 13.39 39.61 -28.19
C PHE A 463 12.89 39.17 -29.58
N ILE A 464 12.17 40.06 -30.27
CA ILE A 464 11.68 39.79 -31.64
C ILE A 464 12.85 39.72 -32.62
N ASP A 465 13.83 40.60 -32.49
CA ASP A 465 15.03 40.59 -33.32
C ASP A 465 15.87 39.32 -33.08
N TYR A 466 16.00 38.92 -31.80
CA TYR A 466 16.63 37.65 -31.45
C TYR A 466 15.92 36.47 -32.12
N ALA A 467 14.60 36.35 -31.97
CA ALA A 467 13.84 35.27 -32.58
C ALA A 467 13.97 35.26 -34.11
N SER A 468 13.94 36.44 -34.74
CA SER A 468 14.05 36.62 -36.19
C SER A 468 15.46 36.32 -36.73
N SER A 469 16.49 36.40 -35.89
CA SER A 469 17.87 36.04 -36.27
C SER A 469 18.10 34.53 -36.41
N LEU A 470 17.16 33.71 -35.94
CA LEU A 470 17.25 32.25 -35.91
C LEU A 470 16.53 31.60 -37.10
N PRO A 471 16.91 30.37 -37.50
CA PRO A 471 16.18 29.64 -38.54
C PRO A 471 14.71 29.39 -38.14
N GLN A 472 13.77 29.69 -39.05
CA GLN A 472 12.32 29.63 -38.77
C GLN A 472 11.83 28.24 -38.30
N GLN A 473 12.43 27.17 -38.83
CA GLN A 473 12.13 25.78 -38.47
C GLN A 473 12.96 25.27 -37.26
N GLY A 474 13.76 26.15 -36.65
CA GLY A 474 14.64 25.82 -35.55
C GLY A 474 14.02 26.01 -34.16
N ARG A 475 14.77 25.59 -33.15
CA ARG A 475 14.49 25.91 -31.74
C ARG A 475 14.76 27.39 -31.49
N LEU A 476 13.93 28.01 -30.64
CA LEU A 476 14.19 29.34 -30.11
C LEU A 476 15.48 29.38 -29.27
N PHE A 477 15.87 28.25 -28.66
CA PHE A 477 17.14 28.10 -27.95
C PHE A 477 17.96 26.92 -28.51
N PRO A 478 18.62 27.08 -29.67
CA PRO A 478 19.26 25.97 -30.41
C PRO A 478 20.34 25.21 -29.67
N LYS A 479 21.00 25.85 -28.69
CA LYS A 479 22.10 25.28 -27.92
C LYS A 479 21.64 24.44 -26.73
N LEU A 480 20.34 24.41 -26.42
CA LEU A 480 19.82 23.55 -25.36
C LEU A 480 19.85 22.09 -25.78
N THR A 481 20.40 21.25 -24.91
CA THR A 481 20.44 19.80 -25.10
C THR A 481 19.26 19.13 -24.40
N VAL A 482 18.57 18.23 -25.11
CA VAL A 482 17.46 17.46 -24.55
C VAL A 482 17.97 16.40 -23.58
N HIS A 483 17.49 16.42 -22.34
CA HIS A 483 17.70 15.31 -21.42
C HIS A 483 16.67 14.21 -21.71
N PRO A 484 17.06 12.93 -21.90
CA PRO A 484 16.16 11.85 -22.35
C PRO A 484 14.83 11.78 -21.57
N ASN A 485 14.92 11.88 -20.25
CA ASN A 485 13.76 11.79 -19.35
C ASN A 485 13.31 13.12 -18.73
N GLN A 486 13.99 14.24 -19.01
CA GLN A 486 13.76 15.51 -18.31
C GLN A 486 13.57 16.73 -19.22
N GLY A 487 13.73 16.58 -20.54
CA GLY A 487 13.46 17.64 -21.52
C GLY A 487 14.61 18.64 -21.67
N TYR A 488 14.37 19.69 -22.45
CA TYR A 488 15.33 20.74 -22.77
C TYR A 488 15.68 21.63 -21.56
N GLY A 489 14.73 21.86 -20.66
CA GLY A 489 14.93 22.75 -19.52
C GLY A 489 15.76 22.13 -18.39
N HIS A 490 16.06 20.83 -18.41
CA HIS A 490 16.70 20.15 -17.28
C HIS A 490 18.13 20.63 -17.01
N ASN A 491 18.98 20.57 -18.03
CA ASN A 491 20.39 20.92 -17.92
C ASN A 491 20.55 22.41 -17.60
N PHE A 492 19.78 23.25 -18.29
CA PHE A 492 19.66 24.67 -17.98
C PHE A 492 19.28 24.90 -16.51
N GLY A 493 18.18 24.29 -16.03
CA GLY A 493 17.69 24.53 -14.68
C GLY A 493 18.68 24.11 -13.58
N LYS A 494 19.47 23.06 -13.80
CA LYS A 494 20.54 22.64 -12.88
C LYS A 494 21.65 23.69 -12.80
N LEU A 495 22.08 24.19 -13.96
CA LEU A 495 23.15 25.19 -14.03
C LEU A 495 22.68 26.58 -13.58
N TRP A 496 21.44 26.94 -13.88
CA TRP A 496 20.77 28.14 -13.36
C TRP A 496 20.72 28.14 -11.83
N SER A 497 20.36 27.01 -11.22
CA SER A 497 20.38 26.86 -9.75
C SER A 497 21.79 27.08 -9.17
N LYS A 498 22.82 26.60 -9.88
CA LYS A 498 24.22 26.81 -9.51
C LYS A 498 24.64 28.28 -9.68
N TYR A 499 24.23 28.92 -10.78
CA TYR A 499 24.48 30.34 -11.06
C TYR A 499 23.89 31.25 -9.97
N LEU A 500 22.62 31.04 -9.61
CA LEU A 500 21.95 31.78 -8.55
C LEU A 500 22.68 31.63 -7.20
N LYS A 501 23.14 30.42 -6.88
CA LYS A 501 23.82 30.13 -5.62
C LYS A 501 25.25 30.69 -5.57
N GLU A 502 26.04 30.47 -6.61
CA GLU A 502 27.49 30.71 -6.57
C GLU A 502 27.89 32.09 -7.10
N VAL A 503 27.17 32.60 -8.12
CA VAL A 503 27.49 33.88 -8.76
C VAL A 503 26.61 35.00 -8.22
N VAL A 504 25.29 34.82 -8.23
CA VAL A 504 24.36 35.83 -7.68
C VAL A 504 24.42 35.87 -6.16
N ARG A 505 24.81 34.75 -5.52
CA ARG A 505 24.81 34.55 -4.06
C ARG A 505 23.44 34.81 -3.45
N LEU A 506 22.41 34.37 -4.16
CA LEU A 506 21.01 34.58 -3.78
C LEU A 506 20.66 33.66 -2.60
N ASN A 507 20.31 34.25 -1.46
CA ASN A 507 19.80 33.52 -0.29
C ASN A 507 18.27 33.50 -0.31
N SER A 508 17.69 32.68 -1.18
CA SER A 508 16.25 32.58 -1.36
C SER A 508 15.70 31.22 -0.96
N LYS A 509 14.50 31.20 -0.37
CA LYS A 509 13.71 29.98 -0.16
C LYS A 509 12.92 29.59 -1.43
N ALA A 510 12.80 30.49 -2.40
CA ALA A 510 12.09 30.24 -3.63
C ALA A 510 12.80 29.19 -4.50
N SER A 511 12.02 28.40 -5.22
CA SER A 511 12.58 27.43 -6.16
C SER A 511 13.31 28.16 -7.30
N PRO A 512 14.55 27.75 -7.69
CA PRO A 512 15.33 28.40 -8.75
C PRO A 512 14.60 28.67 -10.07
N ASN A 513 13.62 27.82 -10.40
CA ASN A 513 12.85 27.95 -11.65
C ASN A 513 11.37 28.29 -11.38
N HIS A 514 10.74 27.68 -10.36
CA HIS A 514 9.32 27.94 -10.07
C HIS A 514 9.08 29.21 -9.25
N GLY A 515 10.14 29.82 -8.69
CA GLY A 515 10.08 31.10 -8.00
C GLY A 515 9.55 32.22 -8.88
N PHE A 516 9.94 32.25 -10.16
CA PHE A 516 9.44 33.22 -11.13
C PHE A 516 7.94 33.11 -11.38
N ARG A 517 7.41 31.88 -11.51
CA ARG A 517 5.96 31.67 -11.69
C ARG A 517 5.16 32.15 -10.47
N HIS A 518 5.67 31.89 -9.27
CA HIS A 518 5.05 32.40 -8.05
C HIS A 518 5.16 33.92 -7.96
N ALA A 519 6.32 34.49 -8.29
CA ALA A 519 6.53 35.94 -8.34
C ALA A 519 5.59 36.60 -9.36
N PHE A 520 5.42 36.05 -10.55
CA PHE A 520 4.47 36.53 -11.56
C PHE A 520 3.06 36.62 -10.98
N LYS A 521 2.52 35.54 -10.39
CA LYS A 521 1.19 35.57 -9.75
C LYS A 521 1.10 36.59 -8.62
N THR A 522 2.14 36.74 -7.80
CA THR A 522 2.17 37.74 -6.72
C THR A 522 2.15 39.17 -7.26
N LEU A 523 2.98 39.47 -8.28
CA LEU A 523 3.06 40.78 -8.89
C LEU A 523 1.79 41.12 -9.70
N CYS A 524 1.16 40.13 -10.35
CA CYS A 524 -0.16 40.33 -10.96
C CYS A 524 -1.20 40.76 -9.93
N ARG A 525 -1.26 40.11 -8.76
CA ARG A 525 -2.17 40.51 -7.68
C ARG A 525 -1.88 41.92 -7.18
N GLN A 526 -0.60 42.27 -7.02
CA GLN A 526 -0.18 43.60 -6.60
C GLN A 526 -0.56 44.68 -7.63
N ALA A 527 -0.50 44.36 -8.92
CA ALA A 527 -0.90 45.23 -10.01
C ALA A 527 -2.42 45.21 -10.31
N ALA A 528 -3.22 44.56 -9.45
CA ALA A 528 -4.66 44.39 -9.64
C ALA A 528 -5.04 43.78 -11.01
N ILE A 529 -4.21 42.87 -11.53
CA ILE A 529 -4.51 42.06 -12.71
C ILE A 529 -5.50 40.97 -12.28
N ASP A 530 -6.59 40.86 -13.03
CA ASP A 530 -7.67 39.91 -12.77
C ASP A 530 -7.15 38.46 -12.68
N GLU A 531 -7.67 37.69 -11.70
CA GLU A 531 -7.21 36.34 -11.45
C GLU A 531 -7.46 35.38 -12.62
N TYR A 532 -8.60 35.53 -13.31
CA TYR A 532 -8.87 34.75 -14.51
C TYR A 532 -7.82 35.02 -15.58
N VAL A 533 -7.42 36.29 -15.77
CA VAL A 533 -6.48 36.69 -16.82
C VAL A 533 -5.08 36.16 -16.55
N HIS A 534 -4.57 36.29 -15.32
CA HIS A 534 -3.25 35.72 -15.03
C HIS A 534 -3.27 34.19 -15.02
N ASP A 535 -4.42 33.54 -14.77
CA ASP A 535 -4.59 32.09 -14.89
C ASP A 535 -4.63 31.62 -16.35
N TRP A 536 -5.24 32.41 -17.25
CA TRP A 536 -5.13 32.21 -18.69
C TRP A 536 -3.69 32.31 -19.17
N ILE A 537 -2.96 33.36 -18.76
CA ILE A 537 -1.55 33.57 -19.13
C ILE A 537 -0.66 32.43 -18.60
N THR A 538 -0.91 31.94 -17.40
CA THR A 538 -0.09 30.90 -16.76
C THR A 538 -0.53 29.47 -17.09
N GLY A 539 -1.69 29.28 -17.73
CA GLY A 539 -2.23 27.95 -18.07
C GLY A 539 -2.64 27.12 -16.85
N HIS A 540 -3.27 27.76 -15.85
CA HIS A 540 -3.94 27.03 -14.77
C HIS A 540 -5.27 26.43 -15.28
N ALA A 541 -5.62 25.26 -14.77
CA ALA A 541 -6.90 24.63 -15.11
C ALA A 541 -8.05 25.47 -14.54
N ALA A 542 -9.11 25.63 -15.31
CA ALA A 542 -10.32 26.31 -14.87
C ALA A 542 -10.88 25.66 -13.60
N ALA A 543 -11.29 26.49 -12.64
CA ALA A 543 -11.82 26.01 -11.36
C ALA A 543 -13.16 25.27 -11.50
N ASN A 544 -13.93 25.57 -12.54
CA ASN A 544 -15.22 24.97 -12.85
C ASN A 544 -15.49 24.93 -14.36
N VAL A 545 -16.52 24.19 -14.77
CA VAL A 545 -16.92 24.06 -16.18
C VAL A 545 -17.35 25.41 -16.77
N GLY A 546 -17.96 26.29 -15.99
CA GLY A 546 -18.35 27.64 -16.42
C GLY A 546 -17.16 28.45 -16.96
N ALA A 547 -16.02 28.39 -16.27
CA ALA A 547 -14.78 29.07 -16.66
C ALA A 547 -14.07 28.43 -17.88
N THR A 548 -14.63 27.38 -18.48
CA THR A 548 -14.18 26.81 -19.75
C THR A 548 -14.98 27.30 -20.96
N TYR A 549 -16.09 28.02 -20.76
CA TYR A 549 -16.87 28.59 -21.85
C TYR A 549 -16.20 29.84 -22.43
N GLY A 550 -16.20 29.94 -23.77
CA GLY A 550 -15.63 31.06 -24.51
C GLY A 550 -14.16 30.87 -24.87
N THR A 551 -13.55 31.95 -25.38
CA THR A 551 -12.13 32.02 -25.71
C THR A 551 -11.44 33.02 -24.80
N ASN A 552 -10.13 32.84 -24.56
CA ASN A 552 -9.32 33.77 -23.78
C ASN A 552 -8.78 34.85 -24.73
N PRO A 553 -9.33 36.09 -24.75
CA PRO A 553 -8.97 37.06 -25.78
C PRO A 553 -7.54 37.57 -25.56
N LEU A 554 -6.71 37.51 -26.61
CA LEU A 554 -5.31 37.94 -26.54
C LEU A 554 -5.20 39.42 -26.18
N SER A 555 -6.06 40.26 -26.75
CA SER A 555 -6.17 41.69 -26.45
C SER A 555 -6.44 41.97 -24.97
N ARG A 556 -7.35 41.22 -24.34
CA ARG A 556 -7.65 41.33 -22.90
C ARG A 556 -6.43 40.93 -22.07
N MET A 557 -5.78 39.82 -22.41
CA MET A 557 -4.57 39.37 -21.71
C MET A 557 -3.44 40.39 -21.84
N LYS A 558 -3.22 40.97 -23.03
CA LYS A 558 -2.19 41.98 -23.28
C LYS A 558 -2.46 43.26 -22.48
N HIS A 559 -3.69 43.79 -22.54
CA HIS A 559 -4.07 45.00 -21.82
C HIS A 559 -3.84 44.87 -20.31
N GLU A 560 -4.18 43.72 -19.72
CA GLU A 560 -3.92 43.46 -18.31
C GLU A 560 -2.43 43.24 -18.03
N LEU A 561 -1.72 42.52 -18.89
CA LEU A 561 -0.28 42.31 -18.77
C LEU A 561 0.52 43.62 -18.81
N ASP A 562 0.02 44.66 -19.50
CA ASP A 562 0.66 45.98 -19.51
C ASP A 562 0.64 46.72 -18.16
N LYS A 563 -0.17 46.26 -17.21
CA LYS A 563 -0.13 46.74 -15.81
C LYS A 563 0.98 46.07 -15.00
N PHE A 564 1.56 44.98 -15.51
CA PHE A 564 2.63 44.25 -14.82
C PHE A 564 3.86 45.15 -14.68
N PRO A 565 4.55 45.14 -13.53
CA PRO A 565 5.68 46.04 -13.32
C PRO A 565 6.83 45.75 -14.28
N SER A 566 7.45 46.81 -14.78
CA SER A 566 8.62 46.70 -15.66
C SER A 566 9.86 46.27 -14.86
N ILE A 567 10.21 44.98 -14.94
CA ILE A 567 11.41 44.42 -14.30
C ILE A 567 12.67 44.91 -15.01
N ALA A 568 12.64 44.96 -16.35
CA ALA A 568 13.77 45.37 -17.17
C ALA A 568 14.18 46.82 -16.90
N LYS A 569 13.21 47.74 -16.82
CA LYS A 569 13.47 49.14 -16.47
C LYS A 569 14.01 49.25 -15.04
N SER A 570 13.38 48.55 -14.10
CA SER A 570 13.80 48.57 -12.69
C SER A 570 15.21 48.00 -12.48
N ALA A 571 15.62 47.03 -13.32
CA ALA A 571 16.95 46.46 -13.34
C ALA A 571 17.96 47.27 -14.18
N GLY A 572 17.54 48.35 -14.84
CA GLY A 572 18.39 49.18 -15.71
C GLY A 572 18.83 48.48 -17.00
N LEU A 573 18.04 47.54 -17.51
CA LEU A 573 18.30 46.86 -18.78
C LEU A 573 17.74 47.62 -19.98
N ILE A 574 16.76 48.50 -19.75
CA ILE A 574 16.17 49.44 -20.70
C ILE A 574 16.03 50.82 -20.04
N PRO A 575 15.97 51.92 -20.83
CA PRO A 575 15.88 53.29 -20.32
C PRO A 575 14.67 53.63 -19.41
#